data_AF-A0A972CME0-F1
#
_entry.id   AF-A0A972CME0-F1
#
_cell.length_a   1.000
_cell.length_b   1.000
_cell.length_c   1.000
_cell.angle_alpha   90.00
_cell.angle_beta   90.00
_cell.angle_gamma   90.00
#
_symmetry.space_group_name_H-M   'P 1'
#
loop_
_entity.id
_entity.type
_entity.pdbx_description
1 polymer ?
#
loop_
_entity_poly.entity_id
_entity_poly.type
_entity_poly.pdbx_seq_one_letter_code
_entity_poly.pdbx_strand_id
1 'polypeptide(L)' 'MNPITIIIGLIFCWYGILVLIFGLQGKEEKLKKLKSMRKVWGEKAGSLIHYIAYGLIPILFGIWIICAGLRGIFVFDIFK' A
#
# COMPACT_ATOMS: atom_id res chain seq x y z
N MET A 1 -21.81 -8.35 -5.77
CA MET A 1 -20.79 -7.28 -5.87
C MET A 1 -20.99 -6.29 -4.73
N ASN A 2 -19.93 -5.97 -3.98
CA ASN A 2 -19.96 -5.04 -2.85
C ASN A 2 -19.10 -3.80 -3.18
N PRO A 3 -19.71 -2.67 -3.58
CA PRO A 3 -18.97 -1.50 -4.05
C PRO A 3 -18.13 -0.83 -2.96
N ILE A 4 -18.58 -0.87 -1.70
CA ILE A 4 -17.83 -0.32 -0.56
C ILE A 4 -16.50 -1.05 -0.40
N THR A 5 -16.52 -2.38 -0.44
CA THR A 5 -15.31 -3.21 -0.31
C THR A 5 -14.36 -2.96 -1.48
N ILE A 6 -14.87 -2.82 -2.70
CA ILE A 6 -14.07 -2.47 -3.88
C ILE A 6 -13.40 -1.10 -3.71
N ILE A 7 -14.12 -0.08 -3.26
CA ILE A 7 -13.57 1.27 -3.02
C ILE A 7 -12.44 1.23 -1.99
N ILE A 8 -12.61 0.46 -0.90
CA ILE A 8 -11.56 0.30 0.11
C ILE A 8 -10.30 -0.29 -0.53
N GLY A 9 -10.44 -1.36 -1.31
CA GLY A 9 -9.28 -1.95 -1.99
C GLY A 9 -8.62 -1.02 -2.99
N LEU A 10 -9.40 -0.20 -3.72
CA LEU A 10 -8.86 0.84 -4.61
C LEU A 10 -8.07 1.90 -3.85
N ILE A 11 -8.50 2.32 -2.66
CA ILE A 11 -7.75 3.26 -1.81
C ILE A 11 -6.40 2.68 -1.39
N PHE A 12 -6.35 1.39 -1.04
CA PHE A 12 -5.10 0.71 -0.72
C PHE A 12 -4.14 0.64 -1.92
N CYS A 13 -4.65 0.27 -3.10
CA CYS A 13 -3.87 0.28 -4.34
C CYS A 13 -3.34 1.68 -4.66
N TRP A 14 -4.21 2.69 -4.58
CA TRP A 14 -3.85 4.09 -4.85
C TRP A 14 -2.75 4.56 -3.91
N TYR A 15 -2.86 4.28 -2.60
CA TYR A 15 -1.83 4.61 -1.63
C TYR A 15 -0.48 3.97 -1.97
N GLY A 16 -0.45 2.66 -2.24
CA GLY A 16 0.80 1.97 -2.55
C GLY A 16 1.43 2.45 -3.86
N ILE A 17 0.62 2.73 -4.88
CA ILE A 17 1.08 3.32 -6.14
C ILE A 17 1.70 4.70 -5.90
N LEU A 18 1.05 5.57 -5.11
CA LEU A 18 1.61 6.90 -4.79
C LEU A 18 2.97 6.80 -4.09
N VAL A 19 3.14 5.84 -3.18
CA VAL A 19 4.42 5.62 -2.50
C VAL A 19 5.52 5.26 -3.49
N LEU A 20 5.24 4.35 -4.44
CA LEU A 20 6.20 3.96 -5.47
C LEU A 20 6.50 5.12 -6.43
N ILE A 21 5.48 5.86 -6.87
CA ILE A 21 5.65 7.02 -7.75
C ILE A 21 6.51 8.10 -7.09
N PHE A 22 6.25 8.45 -5.83
CA PHE A 22 7.06 9.44 -5.13
C PHE A 22 8.49 8.97 -4.92
N GLY A 23 8.72 7.68 -4.67
CA GLY A 23 10.05 7.10 -4.64
C GLY A 23 10.79 7.24 -5.98
N LEU A 24 10.13 6.89 -7.09
CA LEU A 24 10.71 7.00 -8.44
C LEU A 24 10.96 8.45 -8.88
N GLN A 25 10.12 9.40 -8.44
CA GLN A 25 10.29 10.82 -8.73
C GLN A 25 11.33 11.51 -7.83
N GLY A 26 11.94 10.79 -6.89
CA GLY A 26 12.86 11.37 -5.91
C GLY A 26 12.18 12.33 -4.92
N LYS A 27 10.84 12.30 -4.82
CA LYS A 27 10.02 13.14 -3.90
C LYS A 27 9.89 12.50 -2.53
N GLU A 28 11.03 12.05 -2.00
CA GLU A 28 11.13 11.28 -0.77
C GLU A 28 10.74 12.10 0.47
N GLU A 29 10.74 13.43 0.39
CA GLU A 29 10.26 14.34 1.42
C GLU A 29 8.78 14.15 1.74
N LYS A 30 7.98 13.64 0.79
CA LYS A 30 6.56 13.33 1.01
C LYS A 30 6.36 12.01 1.76
N LEU A 31 7.39 11.16 1.82
CA LEU A 31 7.37 9.85 2.45
C LEU A 31 7.84 9.95 3.90
N LYS A 32 6.95 10.42 4.80
CA LYS A 32 7.28 10.72 6.21
C LYS A 32 8.06 9.62 6.94
N LYS A 33 7.77 8.34 6.64
CA LYS A 33 8.41 7.19 7.30
C LYS A 33 9.74 6.79 6.68
N LEU A 34 10.01 7.12 5.42
CA LEU A 34 11.21 6.70 4.70
C LEU A 34 12.50 7.15 5.41
N LYS A 35 12.56 8.41 5.85
CA LYS A 35 13.73 8.94 6.62
C LYS A 35 13.97 8.16 7.91
N SER A 36 12.92 7.83 8.64
CA SER A 36 13.04 7.04 9.88
C SER A 36 13.51 5.62 9.58
N MET A 37 13.03 5.00 8.50
CA MET A 37 13.45 3.65 8.12
C MET A 37 14.92 3.60 7.69
N ARG A 38 15.38 4.60 6.93
CA ARG A 38 16.79 4.74 6.56
C ARG A 38 17.71 4.94 7.74
N LYS A 39 17.27 5.68 8.76
CA LYS A 39 18.03 5.85 10.01
C LYS A 39 18.23 4.53 10.77
N VAL A 40 17.25 3.62 10.71
CA VAL A 40 17.29 2.33 11.44
C VAL A 40 18.03 1.25 10.64
N TRP A 41 17.77 1.14 9.34
CA TRP A 41 18.28 0.03 8.50
C TRP A 41 19.36 0.45 7.50
N GLY A 42 19.72 1.72 7.45
CA GLY A 42 20.62 2.30 6.43
C GLY A 42 19.89 2.71 5.14
N GLU A 43 20.57 3.46 4.28
CA GLU A 43 19.99 4.09 3.09
C GLU A 43 19.32 3.09 2.14
N LYS A 44 20.06 2.05 1.70
CA LYS A 44 19.56 1.09 0.71
C LYS A 44 18.48 0.18 1.28
N ALA A 45 18.73 -0.45 2.43
CA ALA A 45 17.79 -1.39 3.04
C ALA A 45 16.54 -0.69 3.58
N GLY A 46 16.67 0.48 4.21
CA GLY A 46 15.53 1.27 4.68
C GLY A 46 14.61 1.72 3.55
N SER A 47 15.17 2.08 2.38
CA SER A 47 14.38 2.38 1.18
C SER A 47 13.64 1.17 0.65
N LEU A 48 14.34 0.03 0.53
CA LEU A 48 13.75 -1.20 0.04
C LEU A 48 12.58 -1.66 0.93
N ILE A 49 12.80 -1.68 2.25
CA ILE A 49 11.76 -2.04 3.24
C ILE A 49 10.58 -1.08 3.13
N HIS A 50 10.82 0.22 3.01
CA HIS A 50 9.74 1.20 2.87
C HIS A 50 8.91 0.95 1.61
N TYR A 51 9.54 0.76 0.45
CA TYR A 51 8.82 0.54 -0.80
C TYR A 51 8.06 -0.79 -0.85
N ILE A 52 8.60 -1.84 -0.23
CA ILE A 52 7.88 -3.11 -0.09
C ILE A 52 6.70 -2.95 0.87
N ALA A 53 6.94 -2.44 2.08
CA ALA A 53 5.93 -2.39 3.13
C ALA A 53 4.82 -1.37 2.90
N TYR A 54 5.13 -0.24 2.27
CA TYR A 54 4.18 0.86 2.02
C TYR A 54 3.79 1.02 0.55
N GLY A 55 4.47 0.35 -0.37
CA GLY A 55 4.12 0.33 -1.80
C GLY A 55 3.51 -1.00 -2.20
N LEU A 56 4.34 -2.05 -2.25
CA LEU A 56 3.95 -3.35 -2.80
C LEU A 56 2.88 -4.07 -1.95
N ILE A 57 3.05 -4.14 -0.63
CA ILE A 57 2.09 -4.81 0.26
C ILE A 57 0.70 -4.16 0.18
N PRO A 58 0.54 -2.83 0.27
CA PRO A 58 -0.76 -2.19 0.11
C PRO A 58 -1.42 -2.46 -1.25
N ILE A 59 -0.64 -2.54 -2.33
CA ILE A 59 -1.18 -2.87 -3.67
C ILE A 59 -1.72 -4.29 -3.68
N LEU A 60 -0.93 -5.28 -3.23
CA LEU A 60 -1.37 -6.68 -3.21
C LEU A 60 -2.59 -6.88 -2.32
N PHE A 61 -2.60 -6.22 -1.16
CA PHE A 61 -3.73 -6.24 -0.24
C PHE A 61 -4.99 -5.59 -0.83
N GLY A 62 -4.83 -4.44 -1.51
CA GLY A 62 -5.92 -3.77 -2.21
C GLY A 62 -6.53 -4.63 -3.32
N ILE A 63 -5.69 -5.29 -4.12
CA ILE A 63 -6.14 -6.25 -5.16
C ILE A 63 -6.94 -7.39 -4.53
N TRP A 64 -6.45 -7.97 -3.43
CA TRP A 64 -7.16 -9.04 -2.73
C TRP A 64 -8.53 -8.60 -2.22
N ILE A 65 -8.63 -7.41 -1.62
CA ILE A 65 -9.91 -6.82 -1.17
C ILE A 65 -10.84 -6.56 -2.36
N ILE A 66 -10.33 -6.04 -3.49
CA ILE A 66 -11.14 -5.83 -4.70
C ILE A 66 -11.73 -7.16 -5.18
N CYS A 67 -10.91 -8.23 -5.25
CA CYS A 67 -11.39 -9.55 -5.64
C CYS A 67 -12.49 -10.07 -4.70
N ALA A 68 -12.36 -9.88 -3.38
CA ALA A 68 -13.40 -10.22 -2.41
C ALA A 68 -14.68 -9.40 -2.63
N GLY A 69 -14.56 -8.09 -2.83
CA GLY A 69 -15.69 -7.19 -3.11
C GLY A 69 -16.41 -7.53 -4.41
N LEU A 70 -15.69 -7.94 -5.46
CA LEU A 70 -16.29 -8.43 -6.72
C LEU A 70 -17.15 -9.68 -6.48
N ARG A 71 -16.71 -10.57 -5.60
CA ARG A 71 -17.48 -11.75 -5.15
C ARG A 71 -18.65 -11.41 -4.21
N GLY A 72 -18.81 -10.15 -3.83
CA GLY A 72 -19.88 -9.69 -2.93
C GLY A 72 -19.58 -9.83 -1.45
N ILE A 73 -18.35 -10.22 -1.08
CA ILE A 73 -17.91 -10.33 0.31
C ILE A 73 -17.77 -8.92 0.89
N PHE A 74 -18.26 -8.73 2.12
CA PHE A 74 -18.11 -7.47 2.82
C PHE A 74 -16.76 -7.41 3.55
N VAL A 75 -16.12 -6.24 3.57
CA VAL A 75 -14.77 -6.05 4.11
C VAL A 75 -14.58 -6.60 5.52
N PHE A 76 -15.58 -6.51 6.40
CA PHE A 76 -15.47 -7.00 7.78
C PHE A 76 -15.54 -8.52 7.90
N ASP A 77 -16.09 -9.20 6.89
CA ASP A 77 -16.15 -10.67 6.87
C ASP A 77 -14.86 -11.29 6.31
N ILE A 78 -13.97 -10.48 5.72
CA ILE A 78 -12.64 -10.94 5.28
C ILE A 78 -11.74 -11.28 6.47
N PHE A 79 -11.97 -10.65 7.62
CA PHE A 79 -11.11 -10.76 8.81
C PHE A 79 -11.71 -11.60 9.94
N LYS A 80 -12.84 -12.26 9.69
CA LYS A 80 -13.43 -13.25 10.60
C LYS A 80 -12.94 -14.64 10.23
#